data_AF-A0A258R5G0-F1
#
_entry.id   AF-A0A258R5G0-F1
#
_cell.length_a   1.000
_cell.length_b   1.000
_cell.length_c   1.000
_cell.angle_alpha   90.00
_cell.angle_beta   90.00
_cell.angle_gamma   90.00
#
_symmetry.space_group_name_H-M   'P 1'
#
loop_
_entity.id
_entity.type
_entity.pdbx_description
1 polymer ?
#
loop_
_entity_poly.entity_id
_entity_poly.type
_entity_poly.pdbx_seq_one_letter_code
_entity_poly.pdbx_strand_id
1 'polypeptide(L)'
;DPAAVIRDIEEGLMSQGVAARLYKVKFDPETLVVDPVETKAMRDAERKARIARGVPFKEFVKTWNKPKPPALFQYFGCWGDDVGTLYVGSPDITRDANKPKPNYMRNPKDVRIDELEARLAQLGALLEDKT
;
A
#
# COMPACT_ATOMS: atom_id res chain seq x y z
N ASP A 1 -11.82 -24.39 -6.10
CA ASP A 1 -12.75 -25.13 -6.97
C ASP A 1 -13.64 -24.12 -7.72
N PRO A 2 -13.77 -24.14 -9.07
CA PRO A 2 -14.70 -23.26 -9.79
C PRO A 2 -16.15 -23.35 -9.32
N ALA A 3 -16.64 -24.53 -8.92
CA ALA A 3 -18.02 -24.69 -8.46
C ALA A 3 -18.28 -23.92 -7.16
N ALA A 4 -17.33 -23.93 -6.22
CA ALA A 4 -17.43 -23.14 -5.00
C ALA A 4 -17.44 -21.62 -5.28
N VAL A 5 -16.73 -21.16 -6.31
CA VAL A 5 -16.71 -19.75 -6.73
C VAL A 5 -18.08 -19.32 -7.28
N ILE A 6 -18.77 -20.20 -7.99
CA ILE A 6 -20.15 -19.93 -8.45
C ILE A 6 -21.11 -19.89 -7.27
N ARG A 7 -21.00 -20.82 -6.33
CA ARG A 7 -21.81 -20.81 -5.11
C ARG A 7 -21.66 -19.51 -4.33
N ASP A 8 -20.43 -18.99 -4.19
CA ASP A 8 -20.19 -17.68 -3.54
C ASP A 8 -20.89 -16.51 -4.27
N ILE A 9 -21.09 -16.61 -5.59
CA ILE A 9 -21.86 -15.61 -6.36
C ILE A 9 -23.36 -15.79 -6.11
N GLU A 10 -23.86 -17.02 -6.16
CA GLU A 10 -25.28 -17.35 -5.92
C GLU A 10 -25.73 -16.96 -4.51
N GLU A 11 -24.86 -17.15 -3.52
CA GLU A 11 -25.09 -16.77 -2.12
C GLU A 11 -24.87 -15.27 -1.85
N GLY A 12 -24.51 -14.48 -2.88
CA GLY A 12 -24.30 -13.04 -2.75
C GLY A 12 -23.06 -12.64 -1.95
N LEU A 13 -22.13 -13.57 -1.69
CA LEU A 13 -20.88 -13.34 -0.95
C LEU A 13 -19.81 -12.67 -1.82
N MET A 14 -19.92 -12.82 -3.14
CA MET A 14 -18.94 -12.32 -4.09
C MET A 14 -19.59 -11.80 -5.37
N SER A 15 -19.07 -10.70 -5.90
CA SER A 15 -19.48 -10.21 -7.23
C SER A 15 -18.85 -11.02 -8.37
N GLN A 16 -19.57 -11.13 -9.49
CA GLN A 16 -19.07 -11.77 -10.71
C GLN A 16 -17.72 -11.19 -11.18
N GLY A 17 -17.53 -9.87 -11.06
CA GLY A 17 -16.27 -9.22 -11.43
C GLY A 17 -15.07 -9.66 -10.59
N VAL A 18 -15.26 -9.92 -9.29
CA VAL A 18 -14.20 -10.45 -8.42
C VAL A 18 -13.88 -11.90 -8.80
N ALA A 19 -14.88 -12.73 -9.06
CA ALA A 19 -14.69 -14.12 -9.49
C ALA A 19 -13.83 -14.22 -10.77
N ALA A 20 -14.18 -13.45 -11.80
CA ALA A 20 -13.44 -13.43 -13.06
C ALA A 20 -12.02 -12.87 -12.90
N ARG A 21 -11.85 -11.77 -12.17
CA ARG A 21 -10.54 -11.10 -12.05
C ARG A 21 -9.57 -11.80 -11.11
N LEU A 22 -10.04 -12.30 -9.97
CA LEU A 22 -9.19 -12.85 -8.91
C LEU A 22 -9.02 -14.36 -9.03
N TYR A 23 -10.12 -15.10 -9.20
CA TYR A 23 -10.13 -16.57 -9.23
C TYR A 23 -9.95 -17.15 -10.64
N LYS A 24 -10.03 -16.28 -11.66
CA LYS A 24 -9.87 -16.61 -13.08
C LYS A 24 -10.86 -17.71 -13.51
N VAL A 25 -12.10 -17.62 -13.03
CA VAL A 25 -13.18 -18.54 -13.42
C VAL A 25 -13.97 -17.89 -14.55
N LYS A 26 -14.08 -18.60 -15.67
CA LYS A 26 -14.97 -18.24 -16.77
C LYS A 26 -16.31 -18.91 -16.56
N PHE A 27 -17.37 -18.13 -16.66
CA PHE A 27 -18.74 -18.59 -16.59
C PHE A 27 -19.63 -17.68 -17.42
N ASP A 28 -20.83 -18.15 -17.72
CA ASP A 28 -21.88 -17.36 -18.33
C ASP A 28 -22.57 -16.47 -17.26
N PRO A 29 -22.68 -15.15 -17.46
CA PRO A 29 -23.12 -14.22 -16.41
C PRO A 29 -24.62 -14.35 -16.06
N GLU A 30 -25.43 -14.96 -16.93
CA GLU A 30 -26.87 -15.14 -16.72
C GLU A 30 -27.18 -16.49 -16.09
N THR A 31 -26.55 -17.55 -16.57
CA THR A 31 -26.79 -18.94 -16.16
C THR A 31 -25.81 -19.45 -15.11
N LEU A 32 -24.70 -18.73 -14.89
CA LEU A 32 -23.60 -19.07 -13.99
C LEU A 32 -22.91 -20.41 -14.28
N VAL A 33 -23.16 -20.99 -15.46
CA VAL A 33 -22.51 -22.23 -15.88
C VAL A 33 -21.02 -21.97 -16.13
N VAL A 34 -20.17 -22.77 -15.48
CA VAL A 34 -18.70 -22.69 -15.61
C VAL A 34 -18.27 -23.23 -16.97
N ASP A 35 -17.36 -22.52 -17.63
CA ASP A 35 -16.55 -23.05 -18.73
C ASP A 35 -15.24 -23.62 -18.17
N PRO A 36 -15.09 -24.97 -18.11
CA PRO A 36 -13.91 -25.59 -17.52
C PRO A 36 -12.66 -25.41 -18.38
N VAL A 37 -12.81 -25.33 -19.71
CA VAL A 37 -11.67 -25.22 -20.64
C VAL A 37 -11.09 -23.81 -20.54
N GLU A 38 -11.94 -22.80 -20.65
CA GLU A 38 -11.51 -21.41 -20.58
C GLU A 38 -11.04 -21.05 -19.17
N THR A 39 -11.70 -21.54 -18.11
CA THR A 39 -11.22 -21.38 -16.74
C THR A 39 -9.80 -21.93 -16.56
N LYS A 40 -9.50 -23.10 -17.14
CA LYS A 40 -8.15 -23.66 -17.10
C LYS A 40 -7.17 -22.77 -17.85
N ALA A 41 -7.52 -22.34 -19.06
CA ALA A 41 -6.69 -21.47 -19.89
C ALA A 41 -6.36 -20.15 -19.18
N MET A 42 -7.37 -19.49 -18.58
CA MET A 42 -7.20 -18.25 -17.82
C MET A 42 -6.30 -18.44 -16.59
N ARG A 43 -6.43 -19.55 -15.87
CA ARG A 43 -5.57 -19.87 -14.72
C ARG A 43 -4.12 -20.15 -15.12
N ASP A 44 -3.92 -20.90 -16.20
CA ASP A 44 -2.59 -21.18 -16.74
C ASP A 44 -1.91 -19.89 -17.23
N ALA A 45 -2.66 -19.01 -17.91
CA ALA A 45 -2.21 -17.71 -18.36
C ALA A 45 -1.84 -16.79 -17.18
N GLU A 46 -2.71 -16.70 -16.17
CA GLU A 46 -2.44 -15.93 -14.95
C GLU A 46 -1.19 -16.46 -14.23
N ARG A 47 -1.01 -17.79 -14.13
CA ARG A 47 0.19 -18.40 -13.54
C ARG A 47 1.45 -17.95 -14.28
N LYS A 48 1.47 -18.01 -15.61
CA LYS A 48 2.59 -17.52 -16.42
C LYS A 48 2.82 -16.03 -16.20
N ALA A 49 1.76 -15.23 -16.14
CA ALA A 49 1.86 -13.80 -15.87
C ALA A 49 2.39 -13.51 -14.45
N ARG A 50 2.07 -14.33 -13.44
CA ARG A 50 2.60 -14.18 -12.07
C ARG A 50 4.11 -14.44 -12.03
N ILE A 51 4.54 -15.48 -12.74
CA ILE A 51 5.96 -15.82 -12.87
C ILE A 51 6.71 -14.69 -13.60
N ALA A 52 6.16 -14.18 -14.70
CA ALA A 52 6.80 -13.12 -15.49
C ALA A 52 6.98 -11.80 -14.73
N ARG A 53 6.01 -11.41 -13.90
CA ARG A 53 6.11 -10.18 -13.07
C ARG A 53 6.77 -10.42 -11.70
N GLY A 54 7.01 -11.67 -11.36
CA GLY A 54 7.68 -12.04 -10.12
C GLY A 54 9.16 -11.66 -10.18
N VAL A 55 9.68 -11.10 -9.11
CA VAL A 55 11.12 -10.83 -8.94
C VAL A 55 11.68 -11.74 -7.85
N PRO A 56 12.95 -12.19 -7.94
CA PRO A 56 13.57 -12.95 -6.86
C PRO A 56 13.50 -12.18 -5.55
N PHE A 57 13.25 -12.87 -4.44
CA PHE A 57 13.06 -12.25 -3.13
C PHE A 57 14.23 -11.31 -2.74
N LYS A 58 15.47 -11.72 -3.02
CA LYS A 58 16.68 -10.92 -2.77
C LYS A 58 16.71 -9.61 -3.55
N GLU A 59 16.10 -9.55 -4.73
CA GLU A 59 16.00 -8.33 -5.52
C GLU A 59 14.80 -7.49 -5.07
N PHE A 60 13.67 -8.13 -4.74
CA PHE A 60 12.50 -7.46 -4.19
C PHE A 60 12.82 -6.68 -2.90
N VAL A 61 13.53 -7.32 -1.96
CA VAL A 61 13.79 -6.70 -0.64
C VAL A 61 14.65 -5.45 -0.75
N LYS A 62 15.53 -5.35 -1.78
CA LYS A 62 16.34 -4.14 -2.03
C LYS A 62 15.48 -2.92 -2.38
N THR A 63 14.34 -3.14 -3.02
CA THR A 63 13.44 -2.04 -3.41
C THR A 63 12.37 -1.78 -2.35
N TRP A 64 11.91 -2.84 -1.69
CA TRP A 64 10.84 -2.81 -0.71
C TRP A 64 11.29 -2.33 0.68
N ASN A 65 12.38 -2.89 1.21
CA ASN A 65 12.86 -2.53 2.54
C ASN A 65 13.53 -1.15 2.49
N LYS A 66 13.06 -0.21 3.31
CA LYS A 66 13.63 1.13 3.41
C LYS A 66 14.28 1.30 4.76
N PRO A 67 15.45 1.98 4.85
CA PRO A 67 16.15 2.16 6.12
C PRO A 67 15.40 3.08 7.09
N LYS A 68 14.47 3.90 6.59
CA LYS A 68 13.65 4.83 7.36
C LYS A 68 12.16 4.65 7.03
N PRO A 69 11.26 4.96 7.98
CA PRO A 69 9.84 5.04 7.69
C PRO A 69 9.54 6.11 6.63
N PRO A 70 8.37 6.06 5.96
CA PRO A 70 7.94 7.11 5.05
C PRO A 70 7.49 8.37 5.81
N ALA A 71 7.63 9.54 5.20
CA ALA A 71 7.29 10.82 5.85
C ALA A 71 5.78 11.09 6.01
N LEU A 72 4.92 10.28 5.39
CA LEU A 72 3.48 10.52 5.35
C LEU A 72 2.77 10.27 6.69
N PHE A 73 3.30 9.40 7.55
CA PHE A 73 2.63 9.07 8.81
C PHE A 73 3.23 9.83 9.99
N GLN A 74 2.37 10.20 10.93
CA GLN A 74 2.71 11.08 12.06
C GLN A 74 3.17 10.34 13.32
N TYR A 75 3.13 9.00 13.31
CA TYR A 75 3.51 8.19 14.46
C TYR A 75 4.33 7.00 14.01
N PHE A 76 5.56 6.90 14.52
CA PHE A 76 6.35 5.70 14.39
C PHE A 76 6.97 5.35 15.74
N GLY A 77 7.16 4.06 15.97
CA GLY A 77 7.97 3.56 17.08
C GLY A 77 9.36 3.26 16.54
N CYS A 78 9.83 2.07 16.83
CA CYS A 78 11.00 1.50 16.18
C CYS A 78 10.70 1.18 14.70
N TRP A 79 11.73 1.19 13.86
CA TRP A 79 11.62 0.85 12.43
C TRP A 79 12.71 -0.13 12.03
N GLY A 80 12.31 -1.22 11.36
CA GLY A 80 13.22 -2.32 11.05
C GLY A 80 13.74 -3.00 12.31
N ASP A 81 15.00 -3.41 12.26
CA ASP A 81 15.65 -4.15 13.36
C ASP A 81 16.23 -3.23 14.44
N ASP A 82 16.31 -1.92 14.19
CA ASP A 82 16.79 -0.94 15.17
C ASP A 82 15.68 -0.59 16.16
N VAL A 83 15.67 -1.32 17.27
CA VAL A 83 14.77 -1.08 18.40
C VAL A 83 15.26 0.00 19.36
N GLY A 84 16.48 0.51 19.19
CA GLY A 84 17.07 1.56 20.01
C GLY A 84 16.63 2.97 19.58
N THR A 85 16.16 3.12 18.33
CA THR A 85 15.74 4.41 17.76
C THR A 85 14.24 4.45 17.54
N LEU A 86 13.57 5.40 18.22
CA LEU A 86 12.17 5.74 18.00
C LEU A 86 12.04 6.88 16.99
N TYR A 87 11.18 6.74 15.99
CA TYR A 87 10.87 7.78 15.01
C TYR A 87 9.62 8.56 15.40
N VAL A 88 9.75 9.81 15.85
CA VAL A 88 8.64 10.53 16.50
C VAL A 88 7.90 11.46 15.54
N GLY A 89 7.25 10.86 14.55
CA GLY A 89 6.36 11.54 13.60
C GLY A 89 7.02 12.18 12.39
N SER A 90 8.31 11.91 12.18
CA SER A 90 9.00 12.12 10.93
C SER A 90 10.21 11.16 10.82
N PRO A 91 10.65 10.78 9.62
CA PRO A 91 11.88 10.00 9.39
C PRO A 91 13.17 10.70 9.87
N ASP A 92 13.10 12.00 10.13
CA ASP A 92 14.25 12.82 10.53
C ASP A 92 14.19 13.26 12.00
N ILE A 93 13.10 12.95 12.70
CA ILE A 93 12.96 13.26 14.12
C ILE A 93 13.00 11.95 14.90
N THR A 94 14.10 11.71 15.62
CA THR A 94 14.34 10.47 16.34
C THR A 94 14.56 10.67 17.84
N ARG A 95 14.45 9.58 18.61
CA ARG A 95 14.69 9.54 20.06
C ARG A 95 15.23 8.17 20.49
N ASP A 96 16.05 8.15 21.54
CA ASP A 96 16.47 6.92 22.22
C ASP A 96 15.26 6.19 22.84
N ALA A 97 15.10 4.91 22.53
CA ALA A 97 14.01 4.07 23.00
C ALA A 97 14.01 3.85 24.53
N ASN A 98 15.17 3.96 25.19
CA ASN A 98 15.27 3.85 26.65
C ASN A 98 14.89 5.14 27.39
N LYS A 99 14.65 6.24 26.66
CA LYS A 99 14.23 7.53 27.22
C LYS A 99 12.95 8.01 26.51
N PRO A 100 11.85 7.24 26.57
CA PRO A 100 10.63 7.62 25.89
C PRO A 100 10.08 8.92 26.49
N LYS A 101 9.47 9.73 25.63
CA LYS A 101 8.70 10.91 26.03
C LYS A 101 7.39 10.91 25.24
N PRO A 102 6.34 11.56 25.72
CA PRO A 102 5.11 11.71 24.96
C PRO A 102 5.39 12.28 23.56
N ASN A 103 4.73 11.72 22.54
CA ASN A 103 4.74 12.29 21.21
C ASN A 103 3.45 13.10 21.03
N TYR A 104 3.57 14.40 20.84
CA TYR A 104 2.44 15.30 20.67
C TYR A 104 2.23 15.57 19.19
N MET A 105 0.97 15.59 18.76
CA MET A 105 0.63 16.04 17.41
C MET A 105 1.04 17.52 17.27
N ARG A 106 1.59 17.89 16.11
CA ARG A 106 1.88 19.30 15.81
C ARG A 106 0.60 20.12 15.87
N ASN A 107 0.72 21.39 16.26
CA ASN A 107 -0.42 22.29 16.25
C ASN A 107 -1.00 22.36 14.81
N PRO A 108 -2.31 22.18 14.62
CA PRO A 108 -2.93 22.24 13.29
C PRO A 108 -2.62 23.52 12.52
N LYS A 109 -2.37 24.63 13.22
CA LYS A 109 -1.96 25.91 12.59
C LYS A 109 -0.59 25.81 11.93
N ASP A 110 0.39 25.22 12.62
CA ASP A 110 1.76 25.09 12.12
C ASP A 110 1.79 24.16 10.90
N VAL A 111 1.02 23.06 10.95
CA VAL A 111 0.86 22.16 9.80
C VAL A 111 0.28 22.92 8.59
N ARG A 112 -0.73 23.77 8.83
CA ARG A 112 -1.36 24.55 7.77
C ARG A 112 -0.44 25.63 7.18
N ILE A 113 0.42 26.23 8.00
CA ILE A 113 1.42 27.20 7.56
C ILE A 113 2.40 26.51 6.61
N ASP A 114 3.00 25.38 7.01
CA ASP A 114 3.95 24.64 6.16
C ASP A 114 3.33 24.25 4.81
N GLU A 115 2.07 23.80 4.80
CA GLU A 115 1.35 23.49 3.56
C GLU A 115 1.20 24.70 2.63
N LEU A 116 0.90 25.88 3.21
CA LEU A 116 0.74 27.12 2.46
C LEU A 116 2.07 27.61 1.94
N GLU A 117 3.13 27.55 2.74
CA GLU A 117 4.50 27.90 2.33
C GLU A 117 4.97 26.99 1.19
N ALA A 118 4.75 25.67 1.27
CA ALA A 118 5.09 24.74 0.20
C ALA A 118 4.33 25.06 -1.11
N ARG A 119 3.05 25.43 -1.01
CA ARG A 119 2.25 25.87 -2.18
C ARG A 119 2.77 27.18 -2.76
N LEU A 120 3.11 28.16 -1.91
CA LEU A 120 3.70 29.42 -2.36
C LEU A 120 5.04 29.19 -3.05
N ALA A 121 5.85 28.25 -2.56
CA ALA A 121 7.14 27.89 -3.15
C ALA A 121 6.95 27.30 -4.55
N GLN A 122 6.01 26.37 -4.69
CA GLN A 122 5.65 25.78 -5.99
C GLN A 122 5.13 26.81 -6.99
N LEU A 123 4.46 27.86 -6.51
CA LEU A 123 3.94 28.95 -7.32
C LEU A 123 4.97 30.07 -7.57
N GLY A 124 6.19 29.95 -7.03
CA GLY A 124 7.23 30.99 -7.14
C GLY A 124 6.86 32.31 -6.43
N ALA A 125 5.93 32.25 -5.49
CA ALA A 125 5.35 33.41 -4.79
C ALA A 125 5.96 33.65 -3.40
N LEU A 126 7.00 32.90 -3.02
CA LEU A 126 7.79 33.19 -1.83
C LEU A 126 8.65 34.43 -2.11
N LEU A 127 8.17 35.58 -1.63
CA LEU A 127 8.99 36.77 -1.51
C LEU A 127 10.04 36.49 -0.43
N GLU A 128 11.33 36.53 -0.80
CA GLU A 128 12.40 36.52 0.19
C GLU A 128 12.22 37.74 1.10
N ASP A 129 11.89 37.48 2.37
CA ASP A 129 11.90 38.53 3.38
C ASP A 129 13.37 38.96 3.57
N LYS A 130 13.72 40.08 2.93
CA LYS A 130 15.00 40.74 3.12
C LYS A 130 15.08 41.22 4.58
N THR A 131 15.90 40.53 5.38
CA THR A 131 16.52 41.12 6.57
C THR A 131 17.94 40.63 6.73
#